data_AF-A0AAE3IRX6-F1
#
_entry.id   AF-A0AAE3IRX6-F1
#
_cell.length_a   1.000
_cell.length_b   1.000
_cell.length_c   1.000
_cell.angle_alpha   90.00
_cell.angle_beta   90.00
_cell.angle_gamma   90.00
#
_symmetry.space_group_name_H-M   'P 1'
#
loop_
_entity.id
_entity.type
_entity.pdbx_description
1 polymer ?
#
loop_
_entity_poly.entity_id
_entity_poly.type
_entity_poly.pdbx_seq_one_letter_code
_entity_poly.pdbx_strand_id
1 'polypeptide(L)'
;MKKLFTLFFLIIILVGCSAENLSLEEQIRKVMSENNLRDKEIIDYDIKDDFVYVIFKNSQGNASTHYPDLVILKNNNGTLEWEAGPNDRTTSVDTAMIFGRENGPSVTLILEPSNATIKEIKILGDSAKAVSYVEQITDDFSKVYTYWIAYTNQQPAADDIEYIME
;
A
#
# COMPACT_ATOMS: atom_id res chain seq x y z
N MET A 1 -35.24 0.45 -67.17
CA MET A 1 -35.04 0.57 -65.71
C MET A 1 -33.69 -0.04 -65.35
N LYS A 2 -32.64 0.78 -65.18
CA LYS A 2 -31.36 0.38 -64.58
C LYS A 2 -30.89 1.59 -63.77
N LYS A 3 -31.14 1.56 -62.46
CA LYS A 3 -30.59 2.55 -61.53
C LYS A 3 -29.51 1.87 -60.70
N LEU A 4 -28.30 2.35 -60.95
CA LEU A 4 -27.11 2.31 -60.13
C LEU A 4 -27.48 2.67 -58.68
N PHE A 5 -27.14 1.86 -57.68
CA PHE A 5 -27.07 2.30 -56.29
C PHE A 5 -25.96 1.56 -55.56
N THR A 6 -24.77 2.15 -55.71
CA THR A 6 -23.73 2.42 -54.72
C THR A 6 -23.72 1.60 -53.43
N LEU A 7 -22.66 0.78 -53.38
CA LEU A 7 -21.97 0.20 -52.22
C LEU A 7 -21.85 1.20 -51.05
N PHE A 8 -22.39 0.87 -49.87
CA PHE A 8 -22.06 1.54 -48.61
C PHE A 8 -21.38 0.52 -47.70
N PHE A 9 -20.05 0.41 -47.82
CA PHE A 9 -19.22 -0.32 -46.87
C PHE A 9 -19.08 0.56 -45.63
N LEU A 10 -19.88 0.29 -44.61
CA LEU A 10 -19.75 0.92 -43.30
C LEU A 10 -18.56 0.27 -42.59
N ILE A 11 -17.36 0.79 -42.83
CA ILE A 11 -16.17 0.46 -42.03
C ILE A 11 -16.34 1.21 -40.71
N ILE A 12 -16.91 0.54 -39.71
CA ILE A 12 -16.82 0.97 -38.31
C ILE A 12 -15.36 0.74 -37.92
N ILE A 13 -14.56 1.80 -38.04
CA ILE A 13 -13.24 1.86 -37.42
C ILE A 13 -13.51 1.84 -35.91
N LEU A 14 -13.43 0.64 -35.33
CA LEU A 14 -13.21 0.46 -33.90
C LEU A 14 -11.88 1.13 -33.56
N VAL A 15 -11.93 2.41 -33.23
CA VAL A 15 -10.90 3.06 -32.41
C VAL A 15 -11.08 2.48 -31.02
N GLY A 16 -10.59 1.24 -30.85
CA GLY A 16 -10.44 0.61 -29.57
C GLY A 16 -9.44 1.45 -28.77
N CYS A 17 -9.95 2.06 -27.71
CA CYS A 17 -9.21 2.79 -26.71
C CYS A 17 -7.96 2.01 -26.34
N SER A 18 -6.78 2.57 -26.61
CA SER A 18 -5.51 2.06 -26.10
C SER A 18 -5.59 2.15 -24.59
N ALA A 19 -5.88 1.03 -23.91
CA ALA A 19 -5.65 0.93 -22.48
C ALA A 19 -4.18 1.28 -22.26
N GLU A 20 -3.91 2.34 -21.49
CA GLU A 20 -2.55 2.70 -21.14
C GLU A 20 -1.94 1.50 -20.39
N ASN A 21 -0.95 0.85 -21.00
CA ASN A 21 -0.20 -0.25 -20.37
C ASN A 21 0.75 0.36 -19.32
N LEU A 22 0.20 0.88 -18.23
CA LEU A 22 0.96 1.36 -17.09
C LEU A 22 1.55 0.16 -16.34
N SER A 23 2.79 0.30 -15.88
CA SER A 23 3.38 -0.61 -14.90
C SER A 23 2.59 -0.61 -13.60
N LEU A 24 2.73 -1.65 -12.78
CA LEU A 24 2.03 -1.76 -11.50
C LEU A 24 2.29 -0.53 -10.60
N GLU A 25 3.54 -0.08 -10.50
CA GLU A 25 3.90 1.06 -9.68
C GLU A 25 3.28 2.37 -10.21
N GLU A 26 3.21 2.55 -11.54
CA GLU A 26 2.52 3.70 -12.13
C GLU A 26 1.02 3.66 -11.84
N GLN A 27 0.39 2.48 -11.88
CA GLN A 27 -1.02 2.31 -11.49
C GLN A 27 -1.23 2.66 -10.01
N ILE A 28 -0.37 2.18 -9.12
CA ILE A 28 -0.40 2.51 -7.68
C ILE A 28 -0.31 4.03 -7.50
N ARG A 29 0.69 4.68 -8.12
CA ARG A 29 0.90 6.13 -8.02
C ARG A 29 -0.28 6.93 -8.54
N LYS A 30 -0.90 6.47 -9.63
CA LYS A 30 -2.12 7.06 -10.17
C LYS A 30 -3.26 7.03 -9.15
N VAL A 31 -3.57 5.86 -8.59
CA VAL A 31 -4.67 5.71 -7.62
C VAL A 31 -4.38 6.51 -6.33
N MET A 32 -3.14 6.50 -5.84
CA MET A 32 -2.73 7.33 -4.69
C MET A 32 -2.91 8.83 -4.96
N SER A 33 -2.50 9.30 -6.14
CA SER A 33 -2.63 10.72 -6.55
C SER A 33 -4.09 11.17 -6.67
N GLU A 34 -4.96 10.30 -7.21
CA GLU A 34 -6.41 10.50 -7.29
C GLU A 34 -7.06 10.60 -5.89
N ASN A 35 -6.44 10.01 -4.87
CA ASN A 35 -6.88 10.01 -3.48
C ASN A 35 -6.08 10.97 -2.57
N ASN A 36 -5.55 12.05 -3.13
CA ASN A 36 -4.84 13.12 -2.41
C ASN A 36 -3.51 12.70 -1.74
N LEU A 37 -2.94 11.56 -2.12
CA LEU A 37 -1.59 11.12 -1.71
C LEU A 37 -0.59 11.33 -2.85
N ARG A 38 -0.49 12.59 -3.32
CA ARG A 38 0.43 12.98 -4.38
C ARG A 38 1.88 12.96 -3.91
N ASP A 39 2.78 12.58 -4.81
CA ASP A 39 4.24 12.64 -4.65
C ASP A 39 4.76 11.90 -3.39
N LYS A 40 4.01 10.89 -2.94
CA LYS A 40 4.44 10.03 -1.84
C LYS A 40 5.46 9.02 -2.35
N GLU A 41 6.56 8.90 -1.60
CA GLU A 41 7.57 7.89 -1.85
C GLU A 41 7.06 6.53 -1.35
N ILE A 42 6.99 5.55 -2.26
CA ILE A 42 6.63 4.17 -1.93
C ILE A 42 7.90 3.50 -1.37
N ILE A 43 7.77 2.88 -0.21
CA ILE A 43 8.85 2.16 0.47
C ILE A 43 8.87 0.70 0.01
N ASP A 44 7.72 0.03 0.07
CA ASP A 44 7.52 -1.36 -0.34
C ASP A 44 6.05 -1.56 -0.72
N TYR A 45 5.75 -2.65 -1.41
CA TYR A 45 4.39 -3.15 -1.55
C TYR A 45 4.36 -4.67 -1.57
N ASP A 46 3.34 -5.25 -0.94
CA ASP A 46 3.08 -6.68 -0.96
C ASP A 46 1.73 -6.94 -1.65
N ILE A 47 1.66 -8.03 -2.42
CA ILE A 47 0.43 -8.49 -3.07
C ILE A 47 -0.07 -9.72 -2.32
N LYS A 48 -1.32 -9.70 -1.87
CA LYS A 48 -2.00 -10.85 -1.25
C LYS A 48 -3.38 -10.99 -1.88
N ASP A 49 -3.61 -12.13 -2.52
CA ASP A 49 -4.82 -12.39 -3.30
C ASP A 49 -5.09 -11.25 -4.29
N ASP A 50 -6.27 -10.64 -4.22
CA ASP A 50 -6.68 -9.52 -5.06
C ASP A 50 -6.33 -8.14 -4.44
N PHE A 51 -5.48 -8.08 -3.41
CA PHE A 51 -5.13 -6.83 -2.73
C PHE A 51 -3.65 -6.49 -2.87
N VAL A 52 -3.38 -5.19 -3.00
CA VAL A 52 -2.03 -4.61 -2.98
C VAL A 52 -1.92 -3.69 -1.77
N TYR A 53 -0.94 -3.98 -0.91
CA TYR A 53 -0.67 -3.26 0.32
C TYR A 53 0.54 -2.39 0.10
N VAL A 54 0.33 -1.08 -0.02
CA VAL A 54 1.35 -0.12 -0.41
C VAL A 54 1.80 0.64 0.83
N ILE A 55 3.07 0.48 1.19
CA ILE A 55 3.69 1.18 2.31
C ILE A 55 4.42 2.39 1.74
N PHE A 56 4.11 3.58 2.25
CA PHE A 56 4.67 4.82 1.74
C PHE A 56 5.14 5.74 2.88
N LYS A 57 6.10 6.62 2.59
CA LYS A 57 6.56 7.63 3.54
C LYS A 57 5.48 8.69 3.73
N ASN A 58 4.88 8.75 4.91
CA ASN A 58 3.96 9.83 5.25
C ASN A 58 4.73 11.01 5.87
N SER A 59 4.28 12.22 5.58
CA SER A 59 4.93 13.48 5.94
C SER A 59 3.97 14.41 6.70
N GLN A 60 3.05 13.84 7.50
CA GLN A 60 2.10 14.67 8.25
C GLN A 60 2.83 15.54 9.29
N GLY A 61 2.80 16.86 9.04
CA GLY A 61 2.82 17.89 10.09
C GLY A 61 4.18 18.34 10.62
N ASN A 62 5.25 17.55 10.54
CA ASN A 62 6.61 17.98 10.87
C ASN A 62 7.64 17.21 10.03
N ALA A 63 8.69 17.90 9.57
CA ALA A 63 9.70 17.39 8.65
C ALA A 63 10.61 16.26 9.22
N SER A 64 10.30 15.73 10.39
CA SER A 64 11.14 14.80 11.15
C SER A 64 10.49 13.45 11.45
N THR A 65 9.31 13.18 10.91
CA THR A 65 8.59 11.93 11.19
C THR A 65 8.38 11.12 9.93
N HIS A 66 9.38 10.30 9.62
CA HIS A 66 9.41 9.31 8.53
C HIS A 66 8.60 8.07 8.91
N TYR A 67 7.33 8.27 9.23
CA TYR A 67 6.48 7.17 9.60
C TYR A 67 5.90 6.54 8.32
N PRO A 68 6.21 5.25 8.04
CA PRO A 68 5.48 4.53 7.02
C PRO A 68 3.99 4.53 7.36
N ASP A 69 3.20 4.61 6.32
CA ASP A 69 1.75 4.52 6.40
C ASP A 69 1.27 3.62 5.25
N LEU A 70 0.00 3.25 5.28
CA LEU A 70 -0.53 2.20 4.42
C LEU A 70 -1.64 2.73 3.52
N VAL A 71 -1.59 2.31 2.26
CA VAL A 71 -2.73 2.26 1.34
C VAL A 71 -3.03 0.81 1.01
N ILE A 72 -4.30 0.46 0.97
CA ILE A 72 -4.77 -0.83 0.49
C ILE A 72 -5.51 -0.58 -0.82
N LEU A 73 -5.10 -1.27 -1.86
CA LEU A 73 -5.72 -1.23 -3.17
C LEU A 73 -6.29 -2.60 -3.49
N LYS A 74 -7.39 -2.62 -4.21
CA LYS A 74 -8.00 -3.85 -4.71
C LYS A 74 -7.78 -3.95 -6.21
N ASN A 75 -7.31 -5.10 -6.67
CA ASN A 75 -7.19 -5.45 -8.07
C ASN A 75 -8.51 -6.03 -8.58
N ASN A 76 -9.24 -5.25 -9.36
CA ASN A 76 -10.44 -5.69 -10.04
C ASN A 76 -10.12 -5.92 -11.53
N ASN A 77 -9.83 -7.18 -11.87
CA ASN A 77 -9.55 -7.60 -13.26
C ASN A 77 -8.43 -6.79 -13.95
N GLY A 78 -7.34 -6.51 -13.24
CA GLY A 78 -6.20 -5.76 -13.78
C GLY A 78 -6.31 -4.24 -13.62
N THR A 79 -7.38 -3.73 -12.99
CA THR A 79 -7.51 -2.32 -12.62
C THR A 79 -7.38 -2.19 -11.10
N LEU A 80 -6.46 -1.35 -10.64
CA LEU A 80 -6.35 -1.02 -9.21
C LEU A 80 -7.39 0.02 -8.81
N GLU A 81 -8.09 -0.26 -7.72
CA GLU A 81 -9.06 0.63 -7.08
C GLU A 81 -8.67 0.89 -5.62
N TRP A 82 -9.06 2.05 -5.09
CA TRP A 82 -8.81 2.42 -3.71
C TRP A 82 -9.73 1.64 -2.77
N GLU A 83 -9.17 0.83 -1.87
CA GLU A 83 -9.92 0.12 -0.84
C GLU A 83 -9.86 0.86 0.49
N ALA A 84 -8.66 1.31 0.90
CA ALA A 84 -8.45 2.01 2.16
C ALA A 84 -7.15 2.81 2.17
N GLY A 85 -7.07 3.82 3.04
CA GLY A 85 -5.83 4.52 3.33
C GLY A 85 -5.69 4.97 4.78
N PRO A 86 -4.84 5.96 5.06
CA PRO A 86 -4.47 6.36 6.43
C PRO A 86 -5.65 6.70 7.35
N ASN A 87 -6.76 7.21 6.80
CA ASN A 87 -7.94 7.60 7.57
C ASN A 87 -8.88 6.41 7.88
N ASP A 88 -8.63 5.25 7.29
CA ASP A 88 -9.46 4.04 7.42
C ASP A 88 -8.85 3.03 8.41
N ARG A 89 -7.97 3.49 9.30
CA ARG A 89 -7.43 2.69 10.41
C ARG A 89 -8.56 2.29 11.34
N THR A 90 -8.60 1.02 11.73
CA THR A 90 -9.65 0.52 12.62
C THR A 90 -9.27 0.67 14.08
N THR A 91 -7.99 0.55 14.41
CA THR A 91 -7.47 0.81 15.76
C THR A 91 -5.99 1.18 15.71
N SER A 92 -5.53 1.84 16.77
CA SER A 92 -4.11 2.10 17.02
C SER A 92 -3.80 1.79 18.47
N VAL A 93 -2.76 1.01 18.71
CA VAL A 93 -2.31 0.62 20.06
C VAL A 93 -0.81 0.89 20.13
N ASP A 94 -0.39 1.78 21.03
CA ASP A 94 1.00 2.22 21.16
C ASP A 94 1.60 2.67 19.82
N THR A 95 2.57 1.94 19.27
CA THR A 95 3.21 2.19 17.98
C THR A 95 2.64 1.36 16.83
N ALA A 96 1.61 0.55 17.10
CA ALA A 96 0.91 -0.26 16.13
C ALA A 96 -0.26 0.49 15.48
N MET A 97 -0.32 0.45 14.16
CA MET A 97 -1.45 0.90 13.35
C MET A 97 -2.11 -0.32 12.73
N ILE A 98 -3.40 -0.50 13.00
CA ILE A 98 -4.15 -1.68 12.58
C ILE A 98 -5.23 -1.27 11.58
N PHE A 99 -5.27 -1.98 10.47
CA PHE A 99 -6.24 -1.86 9.40
C PHE A 99 -7.02 -3.17 9.32
N GLY A 100 -8.03 -3.31 10.17
CA GLY A 100 -8.96 -4.44 10.14
C GLY A 100 -9.77 -4.45 8.85
N ARG A 101 -9.93 -5.62 8.24
CA ARG A 101 -10.71 -5.80 7.00
C ARG A 101 -11.63 -6.99 7.12
N GLU A 102 -12.87 -6.80 6.68
CA GLU A 102 -13.83 -7.91 6.50
C GLU A 102 -13.56 -8.67 5.21
N ASN A 103 -13.06 -7.97 4.18
CA ASN A 103 -12.73 -8.53 2.88
C ASN A 103 -11.21 -8.39 2.64
N GLY A 104 -10.49 -9.51 2.70
CA GLY A 104 -9.04 -9.56 2.56
C GLY A 104 -8.28 -9.53 3.89
N PRO A 105 -6.95 -9.73 3.87
CA PRO A 105 -6.13 -9.68 5.08
C PRO A 105 -6.21 -8.33 5.81
N SER A 106 -6.41 -8.40 7.12
CA SER A 106 -6.14 -7.30 8.04
C SER A 106 -4.63 -7.05 8.10
N VAL A 107 -4.23 -5.80 8.32
CA VAL A 107 -2.81 -5.42 8.37
C VAL A 107 -2.49 -4.75 9.67
N THR A 108 -1.37 -5.13 10.26
CA THR A 108 -0.77 -4.40 11.39
C THR A 108 0.60 -3.92 11.00
N LEU A 109 0.80 -2.60 11.11
CA LEU A 109 2.09 -1.94 10.90
C LEU A 109 2.60 -1.44 12.26
N ILE A 110 3.79 -1.86 12.68
CA ILE A 110 4.39 -1.47 13.95
C ILE A 110 5.67 -0.69 13.69
N LEU A 111 5.72 0.50 14.28
CA LEU A 111 6.88 1.36 14.26
C LEU A 111 7.77 1.03 15.46
N GLU A 112 9.05 0.84 15.22
CA GLU A 112 10.00 0.62 16.31
C GLU A 112 10.19 1.90 17.13
N PRO A 113 9.94 1.88 18.45
CA PRO A 113 10.29 3.01 19.31
C PRO A 113 11.81 3.15 19.37
N SER A 114 12.31 4.38 19.30
CA SER A 114 13.71 4.75 19.03
C SER A 114 14.78 4.24 20.03
N ASN A 115 14.41 3.52 21.08
CA ASN A 115 15.30 3.07 22.14
C ASN A 115 15.15 1.57 22.49
N ALA A 116 14.38 0.80 21.72
CA ALA A 116 14.21 -0.63 21.92
C ALA A 116 15.03 -1.41 20.88
N THR A 117 15.62 -2.54 21.26
CA THR A 117 16.18 -3.51 20.32
C THR A 117 15.24 -4.69 20.25
N ILE A 118 14.37 -4.68 19.23
CA ILE A 118 13.35 -5.71 19.04
C ILE A 118 13.94 -6.82 18.18
N LYS A 119 13.99 -8.05 18.73
CA LYS A 119 14.43 -9.24 18.02
C LYS A 119 13.35 -9.77 17.09
N GLU A 120 12.11 -9.79 17.56
CA GLU A 120 10.96 -10.33 16.84
C GLU A 120 9.68 -9.68 17.35
N ILE A 121 8.74 -9.45 16.45
CA ILE A 121 7.35 -9.14 16.83
C ILE A 121 6.48 -10.28 16.36
N LYS A 122 5.58 -10.75 17.23
CA LYS A 122 4.53 -11.69 16.85
C LYS A 122 3.16 -11.01 16.91
N ILE A 123 2.31 -11.35 15.96
CA ILE A 123 0.94 -10.86 15.87
C ILE A 123 0.05 -12.08 15.70
N LEU A 124 -0.84 -12.31 16.66
CA LEU A 124 -1.65 -13.54 16.73
C LEU A 124 -0.78 -14.82 16.74
N GLY A 125 0.40 -14.74 17.37
CA GLY A 125 1.35 -15.85 17.48
C GLY A 125 2.29 -16.06 16.29
N ASP A 126 2.04 -15.39 15.15
CA ASP A 126 2.88 -15.48 13.95
C ASP A 126 3.89 -14.32 13.86
N SER A 127 5.11 -14.61 13.39
CA SER A 127 6.17 -13.61 13.25
C SER A 127 5.82 -12.55 12.19
N ALA A 128 5.95 -11.28 12.53
CA ALA A 128 5.84 -10.17 11.61
C ALA A 128 7.11 -10.06 10.72
N LYS A 129 6.95 -9.55 9.49
CA LYS A 129 8.04 -9.22 8.57
C LYS A 129 8.67 -7.90 9.01
N ALA A 130 9.97 -7.90 9.33
CA ALA A 130 10.73 -6.67 9.46
C ALA A 130 11.11 -6.13 8.08
N VAL A 131 10.94 -4.83 7.88
CA VAL A 131 11.36 -4.13 6.68
C VAL A 131 12.18 -2.91 7.08
N SER A 132 13.40 -2.83 6.54
CA SER A 132 14.30 -1.70 6.78
C SER A 132 14.57 -0.94 5.49
N TYR A 133 14.58 0.37 5.55
CA TYR A 133 15.01 1.23 4.46
C TYR A 133 15.98 2.30 4.94
N VAL A 134 16.87 2.72 4.04
CA VAL A 134 17.85 3.76 4.29
C VAL A 134 17.32 5.07 3.75
N GLU A 135 17.30 6.09 4.60
CA GLU A 135 17.12 7.46 4.18
C GLU A 135 18.48 8.16 4.13
N GLN A 136 18.81 8.74 2.98
CA GLN A 136 19.94 9.66 2.85
C GLN A 136 19.49 11.06 3.22
N ILE A 137 20.10 11.64 4.27
CA ILE A 137 19.76 12.98 4.76
C ILE A 137 20.78 13.99 4.20
N THR A 138 22.05 13.62 4.20
CA THR A 138 23.15 14.33 3.51
C THR A 138 24.07 13.30 2.85
N ASP A 139 25.02 13.75 2.03
CA ASP A 139 25.97 12.87 1.33
C ASP A 139 26.80 11.99 2.29
N ASP A 140 26.95 12.40 3.55
CA ASP A 140 27.73 11.74 4.60
C ASP A 140 26.88 11.20 5.77
N PHE A 141 25.58 11.45 5.78
CA PHE A 141 24.68 11.03 6.86
C PHE A 141 23.43 10.34 6.33
N SER A 142 23.25 9.09 6.77
CA SER A 142 22.06 8.30 6.51
C SER A 142 21.45 7.78 7.80
N LYS A 143 20.15 7.50 7.75
CA LYS A 143 19.42 6.88 8.86
C LYS A 143 18.69 5.64 8.35
N VAL A 144 18.80 4.55 9.11
CA VAL A 144 18.02 3.33 8.87
C VAL A 144 16.72 3.45 9.66
N TYR A 145 15.61 3.16 8.99
CA TYR A 145 14.31 3.03 9.62
C TYR A 145 13.84 1.60 9.44
N THR A 146 13.31 1.00 10.51
CA THR A 146 12.72 -0.33 10.50
C THR A 146 11.26 -0.24 10.92
N TYR A 147 10.39 -0.95 10.22
CA TYR A 147 9.02 -1.21 10.64
C TYR A 147 8.74 -2.70 10.53
N TRP A 148 7.72 -3.15 11.27
CA TRP A 148 7.24 -4.52 11.23
C TRP A 148 5.85 -4.56 10.63
N ILE A 149 5.57 -5.55 9.79
CA ILE A 149 4.28 -5.72 9.15
C ILE A 149 3.79 -7.16 9.24
N ALA A 150 2.53 -7.35 9.58
CA ALA A 150 1.86 -8.65 9.47
C ALA A 150 0.51 -8.54 8.76
N TYR A 151 0.16 -9.64 8.09
CA TYR A 151 -1.11 -9.83 7.40
C TYR A 151 -1.87 -10.95 8.10
N THR A 152 -3.06 -10.68 8.59
CA THR A 152 -3.82 -11.60 9.44
C THR A 152 -5.26 -11.73 8.93
N ASN A 153 -5.86 -12.91 9.13
CA ASN A 153 -7.25 -13.16 8.70
C ASN A 153 -8.31 -12.51 9.60
N GLN A 154 -7.88 -11.94 10.72
CA GLN A 154 -8.72 -11.22 11.68
C GLN A 154 -7.97 -10.00 12.22
N GLN A 155 -8.70 -9.02 12.72
CA GLN A 155 -8.13 -7.86 13.36
C GLN A 155 -7.53 -8.27 14.73
N PRO A 156 -6.23 -8.07 14.98
CA PRO A 156 -5.64 -8.34 16.29
C PRO A 156 -6.12 -7.33 17.35
N ALA A 157 -6.22 -7.77 18.59
CA ALA A 157 -6.31 -6.93 19.77
C ALA A 157 -4.90 -6.53 20.26
N ALA A 158 -4.84 -5.62 21.23
CA ALA A 158 -3.58 -5.20 21.85
C ALA A 158 -2.78 -6.38 22.44
N ASP A 159 -3.48 -7.28 23.14
CA ASP A 159 -2.88 -8.45 23.81
C ASP A 159 -2.39 -9.52 22.82
N ASP A 160 -2.74 -9.40 21.53
CA ASP A 160 -2.28 -10.30 20.46
C ASP A 160 -0.92 -9.87 19.86
N ILE A 161 -0.35 -8.76 20.33
CA ILE A 161 0.94 -8.23 19.86
C ILE A 161 2.02 -8.50 20.90
N GLU A 162 2.96 -9.36 20.56
CA GLU A 162 4.07 -9.75 21.43
C GLU A 162 5.38 -9.14 20.93
N TYR A 163 6.07 -8.41 21.80
CA TYR A 163 7.40 -7.87 21.54
C TYR A 163 8.45 -8.76 22.20
N ILE A 164 9.30 -9.39 21.38
CA ILE A 164 10.43 -10.19 21.83
C ILE A 164 11.69 -9.34 21.70
N MET A 165 12.27 -8.98 22.83
CA MET A 165 13.48 -8.17 22.92
C MET A 165 14.75 -9.05 22.79
N GLU A 166 15.89 -8.43 22.46
CA GLU A 166 17.21 -9.09 22.54
C GLU A 166 17.63 -9.45 23.97
#